data_AF-A0A517TS76-F1
#
_entry.id   AF-A0A517TS76-F1
#
_cell.length_a   1.000
_cell.length_b   1.000
_cell.length_c   1.000
_cell.angle_alpha   90.00
_cell.angle_beta   90.00
_cell.angle_gamma   90.00
#
_symmetry.space_group_name_H-M   'P 1'
#
loop_
_entity.id
_entity.type
_entity.pdbx_description
1 polymer ?
#
loop_
_entity_poly.entity_id
_entity_poly.type
_entity_poly.pdbx_seq_one_letter_code
_entity_poly.pdbx_strand_id
1 'polypeptide(L)'
;MVAINSTRRQPTNHSTCNVVSFSSLIDRPSDAKGRQSAAFGATRRLSSRVDLQHNHQNEIVNVRIGRWRTLSATPERRIVEVRELACDRVAVLLMHDGARDFRQSYKIWQLYDINGRILASLQTSSDGGFAMFSDYETRQASQLLRNRRGELETVDTWPI
;
A
#
# COMPACT_ATOMS: atom_id res chain seq x y z
N MET A 1 48.44 12.63 -9.27
CA MET A 1 48.86 11.21 -9.22
C MET A 1 48.62 10.69 -7.82
N VAL A 2 47.47 10.01 -7.59
CA VAL A 2 47.24 9.07 -6.48
C VAL A 2 46.18 8.09 -6.99
N ALA A 3 46.50 6.80 -6.99
CA ALA A 3 45.57 5.71 -7.24
C ALA A 3 45.07 5.17 -5.90
N ILE A 4 43.79 4.80 -5.82
CA ILE A 4 43.26 3.94 -4.76
C ILE A 4 42.46 2.83 -5.45
N ASN A 5 43.02 1.62 -5.41
CA ASN A 5 42.35 0.35 -5.69
C ASN A 5 41.35 0.05 -4.58
N SER A 6 40.12 -0.38 -4.92
CA SER A 6 39.40 -1.32 -4.04
C SER A 6 38.29 -2.06 -4.80
N THR A 7 38.59 -3.34 -5.06
CA THR A 7 37.66 -4.48 -5.06
C THR A 7 36.27 -4.32 -5.67
N ARG A 8 36.20 -4.79 -6.92
CA ARG A 8 35.05 -5.38 -7.62
C ARG A 8 34.13 -6.15 -6.65
N ARG A 9 33.06 -5.49 -6.17
CA ARG A 9 31.90 -6.19 -5.60
C ARG A 9 30.98 -6.54 -6.76
N GLN A 10 30.74 -7.84 -6.93
CA GLN A 10 29.69 -8.35 -7.79
C GLN A 10 28.35 -7.69 -7.41
N PRO A 11 27.50 -7.31 -8.37
CA PRO A 11 26.12 -6.98 -8.03
C PRO A 11 25.48 -8.23 -7.45
N THR A 12 25.09 -8.16 -6.17
CA THR A 12 24.12 -9.10 -5.61
C THR A 12 22.89 -9.06 -6.50
N ASN A 13 22.46 -10.23 -6.98
CA ASN A 13 21.22 -10.41 -7.72
C ASN A 13 20.08 -9.77 -6.94
N HIS A 14 19.75 -8.52 -7.25
CA HIS A 14 18.49 -7.94 -6.86
C HIS A 14 17.46 -8.74 -7.62
N SER A 15 16.73 -9.59 -6.88
CA SER A 15 15.47 -10.14 -7.33
C SER A 15 14.64 -8.95 -7.79
N THR A 16 14.53 -8.79 -9.10
CA THR A 16 13.72 -7.76 -9.74
C THR A 16 12.27 -8.08 -9.41
N CYS A 17 11.83 -7.62 -8.25
CA CYS A 17 10.41 -7.49 -7.96
C CYS A 17 9.91 -6.39 -8.88
N ASN A 18 9.33 -6.81 -10.01
CA ASN A 18 8.60 -5.93 -10.91
C ASN A 18 7.76 -4.98 -10.07
N VAL A 19 7.91 -3.68 -10.36
CA VAL A 19 7.12 -2.59 -9.76
C VAL A 19 5.66 -3.02 -9.82
N VAL A 20 5.09 -3.37 -8.66
CA VAL A 20 3.67 -3.67 -8.57
C VAL A 20 2.96 -2.35 -8.82
N SER A 21 2.47 -2.17 -10.05
CA SER A 21 1.73 -0.97 -10.42
C SER A 21 0.44 -0.91 -9.62
N PHE A 22 0.17 0.23 -8.99
CA PHE A 22 -1.07 0.48 -8.25
C PHE A 22 -2.33 0.27 -9.10
N SER A 23 -2.23 0.37 -10.43
CA SER A 23 -3.32 0.03 -11.36
C SER A 23 -3.89 -1.37 -11.07
N SER A 24 -3.02 -2.33 -10.72
CA SER A 24 -3.41 -3.70 -10.40
C SER A 24 -4.18 -3.85 -9.09
N LEU A 25 -4.12 -2.85 -8.20
CA LEU A 25 -4.87 -2.81 -6.94
C LEU A 25 -6.27 -2.24 -7.13
N ILE A 26 -6.50 -1.44 -8.17
CA ILE A 26 -7.75 -0.75 -8.43
C ILE A 26 -8.74 -1.64 -9.20
N ASP A 27 -8.24 -2.54 -10.06
CA ASP A 27 -9.05 -3.28 -11.05
C ASP A 27 -9.46 -4.72 -10.70
N ARG A 28 -9.39 -5.17 -9.43
CA ARG A 28 -9.88 -6.51 -9.07
C ARG A 28 -11.30 -6.48 -8.49
N PRO A 29 -12.32 -6.97 -9.22
CA PRO A 29 -13.62 -7.25 -8.63
C PRO A 29 -13.49 -8.40 -7.63
N SER A 30 -14.18 -8.25 -6.50
CA SER A 30 -14.15 -9.15 -5.36
C SER A 30 -14.81 -10.50 -5.65
N ASP A 31 -14.08 -11.44 -6.25
CA ASP A 31 -14.53 -12.84 -6.35
C ASP A 31 -14.28 -13.59 -5.03
N ALA A 32 -15.15 -13.35 -4.07
CA ALA A 32 -15.27 -14.17 -2.87
C ALA A 32 -16.23 -15.34 -3.12
N LYS A 33 -15.72 -16.45 -3.68
CA LYS A 33 -16.38 -17.77 -3.62
C LYS A 33 -15.37 -18.89 -3.83
N GLY A 34 -15.05 -19.65 -2.78
CA GLY A 34 -14.24 -20.85 -2.95
C GLY A 34 -13.77 -21.52 -1.66
N ARG A 35 -14.64 -22.37 -1.10
CA ARG A 35 -14.36 -23.65 -0.41
C ARG A 35 -13.14 -23.72 0.56
N GLN A 36 -13.43 -23.90 1.84
CA GLN A 36 -12.51 -24.57 2.77
C GLN A 36 -13.21 -25.78 3.39
N SER A 37 -12.78 -26.98 3.00
CA SER A 37 -12.91 -28.19 3.81
C SER A 37 -11.51 -28.79 4.00
N ALA A 38 -11.15 -28.84 5.27
CA ALA A 38 -10.15 -29.62 5.98
C ALA A 38 -9.05 -30.38 5.19
N ALA A 39 -7.80 -30.05 5.54
CA ALA A 39 -6.77 -31.06 5.76
C ALA A 39 -5.86 -30.59 6.91
N PHE A 40 -5.86 -31.38 7.99
CA PHE A 40 -4.87 -31.31 9.06
C PHE A 40 -3.50 -31.66 8.47
N GLY A 41 -2.62 -30.67 8.45
CA GLY A 41 -1.21 -30.84 8.18
C GLY A 41 -0.49 -29.68 8.85
N ALA A 42 0.40 -29.99 9.78
CA ALA A 42 1.23 -29.02 10.48
C ALA A 42 2.16 -28.30 9.47
N THR A 43 1.61 -27.32 8.76
CA THR A 43 2.38 -26.31 8.05
C THR A 43 2.81 -25.32 9.12
N ARG A 44 4.11 -25.09 9.26
CA ARG A 44 4.61 -23.86 9.89
C ARG A 44 3.82 -22.72 9.27
N ARG A 45 2.85 -22.16 10.00
CA ARG A 45 2.27 -20.87 9.64
C ARG A 45 3.48 -19.95 9.58
N LEU A 46 3.87 -19.53 8.37
CA LEU A 46 4.64 -18.30 8.23
C LEU A 46 3.82 -17.29 9.02
N SER A 47 4.31 -16.91 10.19
CA SER A 47 3.67 -15.91 11.02
C SER A 47 3.42 -14.73 10.10
N SER A 48 2.17 -14.44 9.77
CA SER A 48 1.87 -13.24 9.00
C SER A 48 2.55 -12.09 9.72
N ARG A 49 3.35 -11.32 8.98
CA ARG A 49 4.07 -10.16 9.55
C ARG A 49 3.15 -8.95 9.63
N VAL A 50 1.85 -9.17 9.40
CA VAL A 50 0.77 -8.22 9.54
C VAL A 50 -0.19 -8.75 10.59
N ASP A 51 -0.32 -8.03 11.71
CA ASP A 51 -1.33 -8.34 12.73
C ASP A 51 -2.53 -7.40 12.55
N LEU A 52 -3.73 -7.96 12.46
CA LEU A 52 -4.97 -7.21 12.35
C LEU A 52 -5.78 -7.36 13.64
N GLN A 53 -6.25 -6.24 14.19
CA GLN A 53 -7.22 -6.20 15.26
C GLN A 53 -8.54 -5.66 14.74
N HIS A 54 -9.63 -6.33 15.10
CA HIS A 54 -10.98 -5.97 14.70
C HIS A 54 -11.83 -5.65 15.94
N ASN A 55 -12.86 -4.81 15.77
CA ASN A 55 -13.88 -4.59 16.79
C ASN A 55 -14.99 -5.65 16.73
N HIS A 56 -16.01 -5.52 17.58
CA HIS A 56 -17.18 -6.42 17.61
C HIS A 56 -18.03 -6.36 16.34
N GLN A 57 -17.91 -5.28 15.56
CA GLN A 57 -18.57 -5.09 14.26
C GLN A 57 -17.72 -5.61 13.09
N ASN A 58 -16.60 -6.29 13.37
CA ASN A 58 -15.65 -6.81 12.38
C ASN A 58 -14.98 -5.73 11.52
N GLU A 59 -14.90 -4.50 12.02
CA GLU A 59 -14.13 -3.41 11.38
C GLU A 59 -12.68 -3.45 11.86
N ILE A 60 -11.74 -3.13 10.97
CA ILE A 60 -10.31 -3.08 11.30
C ILE A 60 -10.03 -1.84 12.15
N VAL A 61 -9.66 -2.06 13.42
CA VAL A 61 -9.31 -0.97 14.36
C VAL A 61 -7.82 -0.73 14.46
N ASN A 62 -7.00 -1.77 14.34
CA ASN A 62 -5.54 -1.64 14.30
C ASN A 62 -4.93 -2.59 13.29
N VAL A 63 -3.86 -2.13 12.65
CA VAL A 63 -2.98 -2.91 11.77
C VAL A 63 -1.56 -2.71 12.25
N ARG A 64 -0.86 -3.80 12.56
CA ARG A 64 0.58 -3.78 12.81
C ARG A 64 1.30 -4.35 11.60
N ILE A 65 2.26 -3.63 11.05
CA ILE A 65 3.11 -4.06 9.94
C ILE A 65 4.55 -4.13 10.43
N GLY A 66 5.13 -5.33 10.41
CA GLY A 66 6.46 -5.56 10.94
C GLY A 66 6.56 -5.22 12.43
N ARG A 67 7.76 -4.81 12.87
CA ARG A 67 8.02 -4.63 14.31
C ARG A 67 7.46 -3.32 14.87
N TRP A 68 7.39 -2.25 14.06
CA TRP A 68 7.28 -0.88 14.57
C TRP A 68 6.11 -0.07 14.00
N ARG A 69 5.54 -0.44 12.85
CA ARG A 69 4.44 0.34 12.27
C ARG A 69 3.12 -0.16 12.82
N THR A 70 2.37 0.74 13.45
CA THR A 70 0.98 0.51 13.82
C THR A 70 0.12 1.61 13.21
N LEU A 71 -0.94 1.20 12.52
CA LEU A 71 -1.99 2.08 12.01
C LEU A 71 -3.25 1.82 12.82
N SER A 72 -3.86 2.87 13.33
CA SER A 72 -5.11 2.82 14.07
C SER A 72 -6.21 3.53 13.29
N ALA A 73 -7.42 2.96 13.35
CA ALA A 73 -8.62 3.68 13.00
C ALA A 73 -8.84 4.83 14.01
N THR A 74 -9.37 5.94 13.52
CA THR A 74 -9.68 7.14 14.30
C THR A 74 -11.07 7.63 13.87
N PRO A 75 -11.72 8.53 14.62
CA PRO A 75 -13.03 9.08 14.24
C PRO A 75 -13.06 9.72 12.84
N GLU A 76 -11.91 10.16 12.35
CA GLU A 76 -11.75 10.84 11.06
C GLU A 76 -11.26 9.91 9.94
N ARG A 77 -10.63 8.80 10.30
CA ARG A 77 -9.97 7.88 9.37
C ARG A 77 -10.25 6.43 9.73
N ARG A 78 -10.90 5.72 8.82
CA ARG A 78 -11.14 4.27 8.92
C ARG A 78 -10.07 3.50 8.14
N ILE A 79 -9.74 2.30 8.63
CA ILE A 79 -8.95 1.32 7.88
C ILE A 79 -9.94 0.39 7.21
N VAL A 80 -9.94 0.39 5.87
CA VAL A 80 -10.97 -0.32 5.09
C VAL A 80 -10.46 -1.66 4.62
N GLU A 81 -9.21 -1.72 4.20
CA GLU A 81 -8.67 -2.91 3.58
C GLU A 81 -7.17 -3.03 3.87
N VAL A 82 -6.72 -4.27 4.05
CA VAL A 82 -5.30 -4.61 4.13
C VAL A 82 -5.04 -5.78 3.19
N ARG A 83 -4.07 -5.61 2.28
CA ARG A 83 -3.66 -6.62 1.31
C ARG A 83 -2.19 -6.93 1.53
N GLU A 84 -1.89 -8.18 1.86
CA GLU A 84 -0.54 -8.72 1.71
C GLU A 84 -0.30 -8.98 0.22
N LEU A 85 0.76 -8.39 -0.32
CA LEU A 85 1.15 -8.48 -1.71
C LEU A 85 2.40 -9.35 -1.85
N ALA A 86 2.73 -9.71 -3.09
CA ALA A 86 4.01 -10.37 -3.38
C ALA A 86 5.21 -9.48 -2.98
N CYS A 87 6.38 -10.10 -2.87
CA CYS A 87 7.63 -9.41 -2.54
C CYS A 87 7.62 -8.67 -1.21
N ASP A 88 7.00 -9.26 -0.17
CA ASP A 88 7.09 -8.72 1.18
C ASP A 88 6.53 -7.28 1.26
N ARG A 89 5.46 -7.01 0.50
CA ARG A 89 4.76 -5.71 0.47
C ARG A 89 3.38 -5.82 1.08
N VAL A 90 2.93 -4.74 1.72
CA VAL A 90 1.61 -4.65 2.35
C VAL A 90 0.94 -3.36 1.90
N ALA A 91 -0.22 -3.46 1.26
CA ALA A 91 -1.04 -2.31 0.90
C ALA A 91 -2.18 -2.13 1.90
N VAL A 92 -2.36 -0.91 2.39
CA VAL A 92 -3.43 -0.54 3.31
C VAL A 92 -4.28 0.54 2.68
N LEU A 93 -5.59 0.31 2.61
CA LEU A 93 -6.58 1.31 2.22
C LEU A 93 -7.12 2.02 3.45
N LEU A 94 -6.90 3.32 3.48
CA LEU A 94 -7.45 4.24 4.46
C LEU A 94 -8.54 5.06 3.78
N MET A 95 -9.66 5.26 4.46
CA MET A 95 -10.67 6.23 4.03
C MET A 95 -10.79 7.31 5.08
N HIS A 96 -10.81 8.56 4.63
CA HIS A 96 -11.07 9.70 5.49
C HIS A 96 -12.53 10.13 5.32
N ASP A 97 -13.28 10.12 6.41
CA ASP A 97 -14.67 10.55 6.40
C ASP A 97 -14.71 12.07 6.62
N GLY A 98 -15.18 12.78 5.59
CA GLY A 98 -15.28 14.23 5.60
C GLY A 98 -16.39 14.82 6.48
N ALA A 99 -17.10 13.97 7.22
CA ALA A 99 -18.41 14.30 7.79
C ALA A 99 -18.37 15.36 8.91
N ARG A 100 -17.23 15.60 9.55
CA ARG A 100 -17.14 16.55 10.67
C ARG A 100 -16.85 17.99 10.26
N ASP A 101 -16.19 18.22 9.12
CA ASP A 101 -15.62 19.55 8.78
C ASP A 101 -15.94 20.04 7.35
N PHE A 102 -16.96 19.49 6.67
CA PHE A 102 -17.21 19.74 5.24
C PHE A 102 -15.99 19.44 4.33
N ARG A 103 -15.00 18.68 4.83
CA ARG A 103 -13.86 18.25 4.04
C ARG A 103 -14.32 17.18 3.06
N GLN A 104 -13.81 17.20 1.83
CA GLN A 104 -14.11 16.14 0.88
C GLN A 104 -13.59 14.80 1.41
N SER A 105 -14.39 13.75 1.30
CA SER A 105 -13.92 12.40 1.57
C SER A 105 -12.86 12.01 0.54
N TYR A 106 -11.82 11.32 0.99
CA TYR A 106 -10.76 10.83 0.12
C TYR A 106 -10.31 9.45 0.57
N LYS A 107 -9.75 8.70 -0.38
CA LYS A 107 -9.18 7.38 -0.14
C LYS A 107 -7.67 7.48 -0.25
N ILE A 108 -6.94 6.83 0.62
CA ILE A 108 -5.49 6.72 0.53
C ILE A 108 -5.11 5.25 0.53
N TRP A 109 -4.51 4.79 -0.55
CA TRP A 109 -3.72 3.58 -0.53
C TRP A 109 -2.31 3.89 -0.06
N GLN A 110 -1.81 3.17 0.93
CA GLN A 110 -0.43 3.25 1.39
C GLN A 110 0.25 1.90 1.21
N LEU A 111 1.40 1.90 0.55
CA LEU A 111 2.21 0.71 0.33
C LEU A 111 3.37 0.70 1.31
N TYR A 112 3.53 -0.42 2.00
CA TYR A 112 4.56 -0.65 2.98
C TYR A 112 5.46 -1.81 2.54
N ASP A 113 6.72 -1.74 2.96
CA ASP A 113 7.55 -2.93 3.05
C ASP A 113 7.17 -3.78 4.28
N ILE A 114 7.76 -4.96 4.37
CA ILE A 114 7.53 -5.90 5.47
C ILE A 114 8.03 -5.43 6.83
N ASN A 115 8.86 -4.37 6.86
CA ASN A 115 9.36 -3.77 8.09
C ASN A 115 8.47 -2.61 8.56
N GLY A 116 7.45 -2.24 7.79
CA GLY A 116 6.54 -1.13 8.08
C GLY A 116 7.01 0.23 7.57
N ARG A 117 8.04 0.28 6.71
CA ARG A 117 8.45 1.50 6.00
C ARG A 117 7.45 1.80 4.90
N ILE A 118 7.05 3.05 4.78
CA ILE A 118 6.18 3.47 3.68
C ILE A 118 7.03 3.60 2.41
N LEU A 119 6.59 2.94 1.34
CA LEU A 119 7.24 2.97 0.03
C LEU A 119 6.55 3.99 -0.88
N ALA A 120 5.22 3.98 -0.89
CA ALA A 120 4.43 4.90 -1.70
C ALA A 120 3.06 5.14 -1.10
N SER A 121 2.42 6.23 -1.51
CA SER A 121 1.01 6.50 -1.24
C SER A 121 0.29 7.03 -2.47
N LEU A 122 -0.97 6.61 -2.64
CA LEU A 122 -1.88 7.11 -3.66
C LEU A 122 -3.14 7.62 -2.97
N GLN A 123 -3.33 8.94 -2.97
CA GLN A 123 -4.54 9.58 -2.46
C GLN A 123 -5.47 9.89 -3.63
N THR A 124 -6.71 9.44 -3.59
CA THR A 124 -7.72 9.73 -4.62
C THR A 124 -8.87 10.53 -4.03
N SER A 125 -9.38 11.49 -4.79
CA SER A 125 -10.65 12.17 -4.49
C SER A 125 -11.81 11.17 -4.50
N SER A 126 -12.93 11.53 -3.85
CA SER A 126 -14.13 10.70 -3.78
C SER A 126 -14.75 10.41 -5.15
N ASP A 127 -14.68 11.36 -6.07
CA ASP A 127 -15.13 11.23 -7.46
C ASP A 127 -14.15 10.45 -8.35
N GLY A 128 -12.94 10.15 -7.85
CA GLY A 128 -11.87 9.48 -8.58
C GLY A 128 -11.30 10.29 -9.75
N GLY A 129 -11.68 11.56 -9.91
CA GLY A 129 -11.20 12.42 -10.99
C GLY A 129 -9.77 12.91 -10.78
N PHE A 130 -9.34 13.00 -9.54
CA PHE A 130 -8.03 13.50 -9.13
C PHE A 130 -7.33 12.49 -8.22
N ALA A 131 -6.01 12.36 -8.40
CA ALA A 131 -5.18 11.65 -7.45
C ALA A 131 -3.82 12.31 -7.25
N MET A 132 -3.28 12.14 -6.05
CA MET A 132 -1.91 12.49 -5.70
C MET A 132 -1.13 11.20 -5.44
N PHE A 133 -0.07 10.98 -6.21
CA PHE A 133 0.86 9.89 -5.98
C PHE A 133 2.12 10.42 -5.32
N SER A 134 2.63 9.72 -4.32
CA SER A 134 3.90 10.03 -3.66
C SER A 134 4.72 8.76 -3.58
N ASP A 135 5.87 8.75 -4.20
CA ASP A 135 6.85 7.68 -4.16
C ASP A 135 8.01 8.11 -3.26
N TYR A 136 8.08 7.48 -2.10
CA TYR A 136 9.10 7.78 -1.10
C TYR A 136 10.43 7.08 -1.39
N GLU A 137 10.44 6.06 -2.26
CA GLU A 137 11.68 5.42 -2.72
C GLU A 137 12.41 6.35 -3.70
N THR A 138 11.67 6.93 -4.65
CA THR A 138 12.24 7.85 -5.66
C THR A 138 12.22 9.32 -5.25
N ARG A 139 11.59 9.68 -4.12
CA ARG A 139 11.43 11.06 -3.62
C ARG A 139 10.67 11.95 -4.60
N GLN A 140 9.61 11.42 -5.21
CA GLN A 140 8.79 12.13 -6.20
C GLN A 140 7.32 12.15 -5.79
N ALA A 141 6.66 13.27 -6.06
CA ALA A 141 5.21 13.39 -6.04
C ALA A 141 4.72 13.67 -7.45
N SER A 142 3.57 13.10 -7.79
CA SER A 142 2.93 13.29 -9.08
C SER A 142 1.45 13.61 -8.89
N GLN A 143 0.99 14.64 -9.59
CA GLN A 143 -0.43 14.88 -9.76
C GLN A 143 -0.95 14.00 -10.89
N LEU A 144 -2.04 13.28 -10.64
CA LEU A 144 -2.71 12.43 -11.61
C LEU A 144 -4.15 12.92 -11.84
N LEU A 145 -4.59 12.90 -13.10
CA LEU A 145 -5.98 13.16 -13.46
C LEU A 145 -6.57 11.96 -14.18
N ARG A 146 -7.90 11.78 -14.05
CA ARG A 146 -8.59 10.73 -14.78
C ARG A 146 -8.89 11.17 -16.21
N ASN A 147 -8.37 10.44 -17.18
CA ASN A 147 -8.59 10.72 -18.60
C ASN A 147 -9.98 10.22 -19.05
N ARG A 148 -10.34 10.50 -20.32
CA ARG A 148 -11.63 10.09 -20.91
C ARG A 148 -11.82 8.56 -21.00
N ARG A 149 -10.74 7.78 -20.89
CA ARG A 149 -10.78 6.31 -20.87
C ARG A 149 -10.97 5.75 -19.46
N GLY A 150 -11.00 6.62 -18.45
CA GLY A 150 -11.13 6.23 -17.05
C GLY A 150 -9.81 5.82 -16.39
N GLU A 151 -8.68 6.05 -17.05
CA GLU A 151 -7.33 5.76 -16.54
C GLU A 151 -6.74 6.99 -15.86
N LEU A 152 -5.89 6.80 -14.85
CA LEU A 152 -5.15 7.89 -14.23
C LEU A 152 -3.88 8.18 -15.05
N GLU A 153 -3.73 9.44 -15.47
CA GLU A 153 -2.56 9.92 -16.21
C GLU A 153 -1.81 10.98 -15.39
N THR A 154 -0.48 10.95 -15.43
CA THR A 154 0.36 11.95 -14.77
C THR A 154 0.30 13.26 -15.53
N VAL A 155 -0.08 14.34 -14.83
CA VAL A 155 -0.14 15.69 -15.40
C VAL A 155 0.98 16.60 -14.91
N ASP A 156 1.51 16.34 -13.72
CA ASP A 156 2.65 17.09 -13.18
C ASP A 156 3.46 16.21 -12.21
N THR A 157 4.73 16.54 -11.99
CA THR A 157 5.64 15.81 -11.09
C THR A 157 6.70 16.72 -10.49
N TRP A 158 6.93 16.60 -9.18
CA TRP A 158 7.91 17.39 -8.44
C TRP A 158 8.60 16.57 -7.34
N PRO A 159 9.78 16.99 -6.85
CA PRO A 159 10.48 16.28 -5.78
C PRO A 159 9.84 16.49 -4.39
N ILE A 160 10.09 15.54 -3.47
CA ILE A 160 9.65 15.56 -2.04
C ILE A 160 10.84 15.59 -1.07
#